data_AF-A0A353FZV9-F1
#
_entry.id   AF-A0A353FZV9-F1
#
_cell.length_a   1.000
_cell.length_b   1.000
_cell.length_c   1.000
_cell.angle_alpha   90.00
_cell.angle_beta   90.00
_cell.angle_gamma   90.00
#
_symmetry.space_group_name_H-M   'P 1'
#
loop_
_entity.id
_entity.type
_entity.pdbx_description
1 polymer ?
#
loop_
_entity_poly.entity_id
_entity_poly.type
_entity_poly.pdbx_seq_one_letter_code
_entity_poly.pdbx_strand_id
1 'polypeptide(L)'
;MRKAKFNAHGGFGPDIDSPADSILIDAWDAERPSEQVKLARTALNIDADAIDAYNLLGIHANTHAERVALFREAVRIGERLFQSVLDDPDMAWWGYLGTRPWMRAQHNLGLGLIQLGDWQDAIAVFQRLLDLNPNDNQGVRTLLLKLRCQCGDFAGCRSILETYAEDGSVTMTGTALLVDLATKKKADFAAHFEAIREGNAYALPMLALAARDGKWPPMPKLPDGYVEYGSKAEAALYLNQFREGWEKKPKVLPAFLEAYDADLKHAGKKI
;
A
#
# COMPACT_ATOMS: atom_id res chain seq x y z
N MET A 1 -13.28 -23.75 -18.76
CA MET A 1 -13.60 -22.74 -17.72
C MET A 1 -14.38 -23.44 -16.62
N ARG A 2 -13.91 -23.32 -15.38
CA ARG A 2 -14.57 -23.84 -14.19
C ARG A 2 -15.91 -23.13 -14.01
N LYS A 3 -16.96 -23.90 -13.74
CA LYS A 3 -18.22 -23.35 -13.21
C LYS A 3 -17.98 -23.11 -11.72
N ALA A 4 -18.21 -21.89 -11.25
CA ALA A 4 -18.01 -21.54 -9.84
C ALA A 4 -18.82 -22.51 -8.95
N LYS A 5 -18.12 -23.27 -8.12
CA LYS A 5 -18.72 -24.01 -7.01
C LYS A 5 -18.47 -23.16 -5.78
N PHE A 6 -19.47 -22.39 -5.40
CA PHE A 6 -19.39 -21.49 -4.27
C PHE A 6 -19.72 -22.26 -3.00
N ASN A 7 -18.76 -22.33 -2.08
CA ASN A 7 -19.00 -22.80 -0.74
C ASN A 7 -19.07 -21.58 0.19
N ALA A 8 -20.22 -21.37 0.84
CA ALA A 8 -20.45 -20.24 1.74
C ALA A 8 -20.12 -20.55 3.22
N HIS A 9 -19.75 -21.80 3.54
CA HIS A 9 -19.74 -22.30 4.92
C HIS A 9 -18.33 -22.53 5.46
N GLY A 10 -18.03 -21.99 6.65
CA GLY A 10 -16.80 -22.23 7.42
C GLY A 10 -15.89 -21.01 7.56
N GLY A 11 -14.73 -21.19 8.20
CA GLY A 11 -13.73 -20.12 8.37
C GLY A 11 -13.06 -19.64 7.06
N PHE A 12 -13.33 -20.32 5.95
CA PHE A 12 -12.85 -19.95 4.62
C PHE A 12 -13.78 -18.94 3.90
N GLY A 13 -15.03 -18.79 4.37
CA GLY A 13 -16.02 -17.93 3.71
C GLY A 13 -16.37 -18.39 2.31
N PRO A 14 -16.71 -17.48 1.37
CA PRO A 14 -16.87 -17.83 -0.02
C PRO A 14 -15.56 -18.35 -0.59
N ASP A 15 -15.50 -19.67 -0.70
CA ASP A 15 -14.38 -20.40 -1.25
C ASP A 15 -14.81 -21.08 -2.56
N ILE A 16 -13.86 -21.17 -3.50
CA ILE A 16 -14.07 -21.77 -4.80
C ILE A 16 -13.13 -22.97 -4.92
N ASP A 17 -13.68 -24.15 -4.62
CA ASP A 17 -12.94 -25.42 -4.70
C ASP A 17 -12.16 -25.52 -6.02
N SER A 18 -10.87 -25.83 -5.92
CA SER A 18 -10.02 -26.18 -7.06
C SER A 18 -9.49 -27.61 -6.92
N PRO A 19 -9.59 -28.46 -7.96
CA PRO A 19 -8.86 -29.73 -7.98
C PRO A 19 -7.33 -29.55 -7.97
N ALA A 20 -6.80 -28.33 -8.07
CA ALA A 20 -5.38 -28.02 -8.00
C ALA A 20 -4.91 -27.47 -6.63
N ASP A 21 -5.80 -27.33 -5.63
CA ASP A 21 -5.46 -26.68 -4.36
C ASP A 21 -4.30 -27.36 -3.62
N SER A 22 -4.26 -28.70 -3.58
CA SER A 22 -3.16 -29.42 -2.93
C SER A 22 -1.81 -29.13 -3.58
N ILE A 23 -1.77 -29.04 -4.91
CA ILE A 23 -0.54 -28.73 -5.66
C ILE A 23 -0.12 -27.28 -5.43
N LEU A 24 -1.07 -26.38 -5.24
CA LEU A 24 -0.78 -24.98 -4.93
C LEU A 24 -0.24 -24.79 -3.51
N ILE A 25 -0.73 -25.57 -2.54
CA ILE A 25 -0.14 -25.62 -1.20
C ILE A 25 1.33 -26.05 -1.29
N ASP A 26 1.60 -27.18 -1.97
CA ASP A 26 2.97 -27.65 -2.19
C ASP A 26 3.82 -26.60 -2.94
N ALA A 27 3.22 -25.85 -3.86
CA ALA A 27 3.90 -24.80 -4.61
C ALA A 27 4.29 -23.60 -3.74
N TRP A 28 3.48 -23.23 -2.75
CA TRP A 28 3.81 -22.16 -1.81
C TRP A 28 4.87 -22.60 -0.79
N ASP A 29 4.84 -23.86 -0.36
CA ASP A 29 5.77 -24.43 0.62
C ASP A 29 7.14 -24.78 0.01
N ALA A 30 7.24 -24.91 -1.32
CA ALA A 30 8.49 -25.22 -2.00
C ALA A 30 9.53 -24.09 -1.83
N GLU A 31 10.74 -24.45 -1.39
CA GLU A 31 11.82 -23.49 -1.12
C GLU A 31 12.41 -22.86 -2.39
N ARG A 32 12.38 -23.58 -3.51
CA ARG A 32 13.06 -23.18 -4.75
C ARG A 32 12.08 -22.51 -5.72
N PRO A 33 12.38 -21.30 -6.22
CA PRO A 33 11.53 -20.62 -7.22
C PRO A 33 11.20 -21.47 -8.45
N SER A 34 12.15 -22.28 -8.94
CA SER A 34 11.93 -23.17 -10.09
C SER A 34 10.90 -24.27 -9.83
N GLU A 35 10.80 -24.73 -8.58
CA GLU A 35 9.84 -25.72 -8.14
C GLU A 35 8.45 -25.11 -7.96
N GLN A 36 8.38 -23.93 -7.35
CA GLN A 36 7.14 -23.14 -7.25
C GLN A 36 6.53 -22.91 -8.65
N VAL A 37 7.35 -22.49 -9.63
CA VAL A 37 6.92 -22.29 -11.02
C VAL A 37 6.45 -23.60 -11.68
N LYS A 38 7.17 -24.71 -11.47
CA LYS A 38 6.80 -26.01 -12.04
C LYS A 38 5.46 -26.50 -11.50
N LEU A 39 5.23 -26.40 -10.19
CA LEU A 39 4.00 -26.81 -9.54
C LEU A 39 2.84 -25.90 -9.95
N ALA A 40 3.04 -24.58 -10.00
CA ALA A 40 2.04 -23.64 -10.51
C ALA A 40 1.62 -23.94 -11.96
N ARG A 41 2.56 -24.28 -12.86
CA ARG A 41 2.22 -24.72 -14.23
C ARG A 41 1.45 -26.04 -14.25
N THR A 42 1.79 -26.97 -13.35
CA THR A 42 1.05 -28.23 -13.19
C THR A 42 -0.38 -27.96 -12.73
N ALA A 43 -0.57 -27.06 -11.76
CA ALA A 43 -1.88 -26.64 -11.30
C ALA A 43 -2.73 -26.07 -12.45
N LEU A 44 -2.16 -25.23 -13.32
CA LEU A 44 -2.89 -24.68 -14.48
C LEU A 44 -3.30 -25.74 -15.52
N ASN A 45 -2.54 -26.83 -15.66
CA ASN A 45 -2.94 -27.94 -16.54
C ASN A 45 -4.15 -28.71 -16.00
N ILE A 46 -4.32 -28.74 -14.68
CA ILE A 46 -5.46 -29.36 -14.00
C ILE A 46 -6.63 -28.38 -13.96
N ASP A 47 -6.33 -27.11 -13.76
CA ASP A 47 -7.29 -26.06 -13.51
C ASP A 47 -6.82 -24.69 -14.02
N ALA A 48 -7.27 -24.34 -15.21
CA ALA A 48 -6.94 -23.06 -15.85
C ALA A 48 -7.48 -21.83 -15.10
N ASP A 49 -8.38 -22.02 -14.12
CA ASP A 49 -8.92 -20.91 -13.31
C ASP A 49 -8.23 -20.81 -11.93
N ALA A 50 -7.12 -21.50 -11.72
CA ALA A 50 -6.38 -21.49 -10.45
C ALA A 50 -5.65 -20.16 -10.22
N ILE A 51 -6.33 -19.20 -9.56
CA ILE A 51 -5.85 -17.83 -9.28
C ILE A 51 -4.45 -17.83 -8.66
N ASP A 52 -4.20 -18.70 -7.67
CA ASP A 52 -2.91 -18.73 -6.97
C ASP A 52 -1.74 -19.23 -7.84
N ALA A 53 -2.02 -20.03 -8.87
CA ALA A 53 -1.00 -20.40 -9.84
C ALA A 53 -0.50 -19.17 -10.60
N TYR A 54 -1.42 -18.28 -11.02
CA TYR A 54 -1.07 -17.02 -11.68
C TYR A 54 -0.32 -16.08 -10.74
N ASN A 55 -0.66 -16.04 -9.44
CA ASN A 55 0.10 -15.29 -8.44
C ASN A 55 1.57 -15.76 -8.39
N LEU A 56 1.79 -17.07 -8.22
CA LEU A 56 3.13 -17.65 -8.17
C LEU A 56 3.92 -17.39 -9.46
N LEU A 57 3.29 -17.58 -10.62
CA LEU A 57 3.94 -17.31 -11.90
C LEU A 57 4.28 -15.82 -12.06
N GLY A 58 3.41 -14.91 -11.64
CA GLY A 58 3.65 -13.47 -11.72
C GLY A 58 4.79 -12.99 -10.80
N ILE A 59 4.89 -13.57 -9.60
CA ILE A 59 6.00 -13.32 -8.66
C ILE A 59 7.34 -13.68 -9.32
N HIS A 60 7.40 -14.80 -10.02
CA HIS A 60 8.61 -15.31 -10.69
C HIS A 60 8.74 -14.94 -12.17
N ALA A 61 7.89 -14.05 -12.68
CA ALA A 61 7.94 -13.62 -14.07
C ALA A 61 9.25 -12.89 -14.38
N ASN A 62 9.78 -13.09 -15.58
CA ASN A 62 11.08 -12.54 -15.97
C ASN A 62 11.00 -11.05 -16.35
N THR A 63 9.80 -10.58 -16.71
CA THR A 63 9.58 -9.20 -17.14
C THR A 63 8.41 -8.59 -16.39
N HIS A 64 8.47 -7.27 -16.19
CA HIS A 64 7.39 -6.50 -15.58
C HIS A 64 6.07 -6.62 -16.37
N ALA A 65 6.15 -6.68 -17.71
CA ALA A 65 4.98 -6.86 -18.57
C ALA A 65 4.32 -8.24 -18.39
N GLU A 66 5.12 -9.32 -18.36
CA GLU A 66 4.63 -10.68 -18.10
C GLU A 66 4.00 -10.77 -16.70
N ARG A 67 4.67 -10.21 -15.69
CA ARG A 67 4.18 -10.13 -14.31
C ARG A 67 2.78 -9.51 -14.25
N VAL A 68 2.61 -8.33 -14.85
CA VAL A 68 1.32 -7.62 -14.85
C VAL A 68 0.26 -8.38 -15.64
N ALA A 69 0.61 -9.01 -16.77
CA ALA A 69 -0.33 -9.83 -17.53
C ALA A 69 -0.86 -11.02 -16.70
N LEU A 70 0.02 -11.71 -15.95
CA LEU A 70 -0.35 -12.82 -15.08
C LEU A 70 -1.25 -12.37 -13.93
N PHE A 71 -0.94 -11.25 -13.28
CA PHE A 71 -1.79 -10.72 -12.21
C PHE A 71 -3.13 -10.20 -12.74
N ARG A 72 -3.17 -9.54 -13.90
CA ARG A 72 -4.44 -9.14 -14.55
C ARG A 72 -5.33 -10.36 -14.82
N GLU A 73 -4.74 -11.46 -15.29
CA GLU A 73 -5.49 -12.69 -15.54
C GLU A 73 -6.05 -13.29 -14.25
N ALA A 74 -5.25 -13.34 -13.17
CA ALA A 74 -5.69 -13.76 -11.85
C ALA A 74 -6.86 -12.91 -11.32
N VAL A 75 -6.78 -11.58 -11.47
CA VAL A 75 -7.84 -10.65 -11.07
C VAL A 75 -9.11 -10.89 -11.90
N ARG A 76 -8.99 -11.02 -13.23
CA ARG A 76 -10.11 -11.27 -14.14
C ARG A 76 -10.83 -12.59 -13.82
N ILE A 77 -10.08 -13.64 -13.48
CA ILE A 77 -10.65 -14.92 -13.06
C ILE A 77 -11.43 -14.74 -11.75
N GLY A 78 -10.85 -14.09 -10.75
CA GLY A 78 -11.54 -13.85 -9.48
C GLY A 78 -12.77 -12.97 -9.60
N GLU A 79 -12.75 -11.92 -10.42
CA GLU A 79 -13.93 -11.10 -10.72
C GLU A 79 -15.09 -11.95 -11.24
N ARG A 80 -14.80 -12.85 -12.18
CA ARG A 80 -15.80 -13.77 -12.72
C ARG A 80 -16.29 -14.78 -11.68
N LEU A 81 -15.39 -15.33 -10.85
CA LEU A 81 -15.75 -16.36 -9.87
C LEU A 81 -16.54 -15.80 -8.69
N PHE A 82 -16.23 -14.58 -8.25
CA PHE A 82 -16.90 -13.92 -7.13
C PHE A 82 -18.02 -12.97 -7.55
N GLN A 83 -18.37 -12.92 -8.84
CA GLN A 83 -19.35 -11.99 -9.41
C GLN A 83 -20.67 -11.91 -8.62
N SER A 84 -21.14 -13.03 -8.07
CA SER A 84 -22.41 -13.09 -7.33
C SER A 84 -22.38 -12.40 -5.96
N VAL A 85 -21.20 -12.09 -5.44
CA VAL A 85 -21.00 -11.49 -4.10
C VAL A 85 -20.20 -10.19 -4.14
N LEU A 86 -19.85 -9.68 -5.33
CA LEU A 86 -19.07 -8.44 -5.47
C LEU A 86 -19.76 -7.21 -4.85
N ASP A 87 -21.08 -7.16 -4.93
CA ASP A 87 -21.90 -6.03 -4.45
C ASP A 87 -22.50 -6.28 -3.05
N ASP A 88 -22.08 -7.34 -2.36
CA ASP A 88 -22.55 -7.64 -1.00
C ASP A 88 -21.87 -6.70 0.02
N PRO A 89 -22.62 -5.80 0.69
CA PRO A 89 -22.05 -4.83 1.62
C PRO A 89 -21.57 -5.46 2.94
N ASP A 90 -22.06 -6.66 3.28
CA ASP A 90 -21.71 -7.37 4.52
C ASP A 90 -20.50 -8.30 4.31
N MET A 91 -19.96 -8.33 3.09
CA MET A 91 -18.87 -9.21 2.69
C MET A 91 -17.54 -8.79 3.32
N ALA A 92 -17.11 -9.54 4.33
CA ALA A 92 -15.83 -9.37 4.99
C ALA A 92 -14.68 -10.02 4.20
N TRP A 93 -14.37 -9.53 2.99
CA TRP A 93 -13.42 -10.13 2.05
C TRP A 93 -12.15 -10.65 2.71
N TRP A 94 -11.40 -9.79 3.41
CA TRP A 94 -10.15 -10.20 4.06
C TRP A 94 -10.32 -11.28 5.14
N GLY A 95 -11.47 -11.28 5.83
CA GLY A 95 -11.82 -12.26 6.87
C GLY A 95 -11.99 -13.67 6.31
N TYR A 96 -12.26 -13.80 5.02
CA TYR A 96 -12.52 -15.07 4.35
C TYR A 96 -11.30 -15.55 3.57
N LEU A 97 -10.72 -16.66 4.04
CA LEU A 97 -9.48 -17.21 3.46
C LEU A 97 -9.60 -17.53 1.96
N GLY A 98 -10.76 -17.98 1.50
CA GLY A 98 -11.02 -18.33 0.09
C GLY A 98 -10.90 -17.15 -0.87
N THR A 99 -11.05 -15.91 -0.40
CA THR A 99 -10.92 -14.71 -1.25
C THR A 99 -9.49 -14.19 -1.34
N ARG A 100 -8.62 -14.59 -0.40
CA ARG A 100 -7.26 -14.03 -0.27
C ARG A 100 -6.38 -14.25 -1.50
N PRO A 101 -6.45 -15.38 -2.24
CA PRO A 101 -5.77 -15.51 -3.54
C PRO A 101 -6.09 -14.36 -4.49
N TRP A 102 -7.36 -13.96 -4.60
CA TRP A 102 -7.80 -12.88 -5.46
C TRP A 102 -7.37 -11.50 -4.94
N MET A 103 -7.47 -11.27 -3.62
CA MET A 103 -6.99 -10.01 -3.01
C MET A 103 -5.46 -9.87 -3.12
N ARG A 104 -4.70 -10.96 -2.99
CA ARG A 104 -3.25 -10.97 -3.25
C ARG A 104 -2.94 -10.66 -4.71
N ALA A 105 -3.71 -11.20 -5.65
CA ALA A 105 -3.55 -10.90 -7.07
C ALA A 105 -3.75 -9.41 -7.37
N GLN A 106 -4.77 -8.79 -6.77
CA GLN A 106 -4.98 -7.34 -6.88
C GLN A 106 -3.79 -6.56 -6.28
N HIS A 107 -3.29 -6.96 -5.11
CA HIS A 107 -2.16 -6.27 -4.48
C HIS A 107 -0.90 -6.34 -5.34
N ASN A 108 -0.60 -7.55 -5.82
CA ASN A 108 0.51 -7.82 -6.72
C ASN A 108 0.37 -7.09 -8.05
N LEU A 109 -0.86 -6.97 -8.58
CA LEU A 109 -1.15 -6.17 -9.77
C LEU A 109 -0.81 -4.70 -9.54
N GLY A 110 -1.27 -4.10 -8.44
CA GLY A 110 -0.96 -2.71 -8.11
C GLY A 110 0.55 -2.45 -8.01
N LEU A 111 1.30 -3.35 -7.37
CA LEU A 111 2.76 -3.27 -7.30
C LEU A 111 3.43 -3.45 -8.67
N GLY A 112 2.92 -4.34 -9.52
CA GLY A 112 3.43 -4.51 -10.88
C GLY A 112 3.18 -3.29 -11.76
N LEU A 113 2.01 -2.65 -11.64
CA LEU A 113 1.65 -1.44 -12.36
C LEU A 113 2.53 -0.24 -11.96
N ILE A 114 2.84 -0.10 -10.67
CA ILE A 114 3.85 0.84 -10.18
C ILE A 114 5.17 0.65 -10.94
N GLN A 115 5.65 -0.60 -11.08
CA GLN A 115 6.92 -0.88 -11.73
C GLN A 115 6.91 -0.56 -13.24
N LEU A 116 5.75 -0.63 -13.89
CA LEU A 116 5.57 -0.22 -15.28
C LEU A 116 5.37 1.30 -15.47
N GLY A 117 5.14 2.04 -14.39
CA GLY A 117 4.79 3.46 -14.44
C GLY A 117 3.30 3.73 -14.72
N ASP A 118 2.45 2.72 -14.64
CA ASP A 118 1.00 2.81 -14.85
C ASP A 118 0.29 3.26 -13.55
N TRP A 119 0.63 4.46 -13.08
CA TRP A 119 0.25 4.94 -11.75
C TRP A 119 -1.26 5.09 -11.55
N GLN A 120 -2.01 5.49 -12.59
CA GLN A 120 -3.46 5.64 -12.50
C GLN A 120 -4.16 4.29 -12.26
N ASP A 121 -3.75 3.25 -13.00
CA ASP A 121 -4.30 1.91 -12.82
C ASP A 121 -3.92 1.35 -11.44
N ALA A 122 -2.69 1.60 -10.98
CA ALA A 122 -2.27 1.19 -9.64
C ALA A 122 -3.13 1.84 -8.55
N ILE A 123 -3.42 3.15 -8.67
CA ILE A 123 -4.31 3.87 -7.74
C ILE A 123 -5.71 3.24 -7.73
N ALA A 124 -6.28 2.91 -8.89
CA ALA A 124 -7.60 2.30 -8.97
C ALA A 124 -7.63 0.92 -8.28
N VAL A 125 -6.59 0.10 -8.50
CA VAL A 125 -6.46 -1.22 -7.88
C VAL A 125 -6.32 -1.12 -6.36
N PHE A 126 -5.48 -0.22 -5.85
CA PHE A 126 -5.29 -0.07 -4.41
C PHE A 126 -6.51 0.56 -3.72
N GLN A 127 -7.21 1.51 -4.36
CA GLN A 127 -8.47 2.03 -3.83
C GLN A 127 -9.50 0.92 -3.70
N ARG A 128 -9.67 0.09 -4.74
CA ARG A 128 -10.57 -1.06 -4.68
C ARG A 128 -10.19 -2.02 -3.55
N LEU A 129 -8.90 -2.27 -3.34
CA LEU A 129 -8.46 -3.11 -2.22
C LEU A 129 -8.81 -2.52 -0.86
N LEU A 130 -8.71 -1.19 -0.67
CA LEU A 130 -9.16 -0.55 0.57
C LEU A 130 -10.68 -0.67 0.75
N ASP A 131 -11.44 -0.55 -0.33
CA ASP A 131 -12.91 -0.70 -0.26
C ASP A 131 -13.30 -2.14 0.14
N LEU A 132 -12.59 -3.15 -0.37
CA LEU A 132 -12.78 -4.57 -0.01
C LEU A 132 -12.21 -4.92 1.38
N ASN A 133 -11.20 -4.18 1.84
CA ASN A 133 -10.43 -4.43 3.06
C ASN A 133 -10.25 -3.12 3.85
N PRO A 134 -11.31 -2.58 4.47
CA PRO A 134 -11.25 -1.28 5.12
C PRO A 134 -10.33 -1.25 6.35
N ASN A 135 -10.05 -2.40 6.96
CA ASN A 135 -9.04 -2.52 8.03
C ASN A 135 -7.59 -2.46 7.51
N ASP A 136 -7.43 -2.40 6.18
CA ASP A 136 -6.16 -2.35 5.47
C ASP A 136 -5.16 -3.41 5.93
N ASN A 137 -5.63 -4.65 6.06
CA ASN A 137 -4.77 -5.75 6.50
C ASN A 137 -3.62 -6.07 5.53
N GLN A 138 -3.65 -5.52 4.31
CA GLN A 138 -2.59 -5.65 3.30
C GLN A 138 -1.62 -4.45 3.29
N GLY A 139 -1.87 -3.39 4.07
CA GLY A 139 -1.01 -2.21 4.13
C GLY A 139 -1.04 -1.35 2.87
N VAL A 140 -2.13 -1.41 2.08
CA VAL A 140 -2.29 -0.64 0.85
C VAL A 140 -2.55 0.85 1.10
N ARG A 141 -2.97 1.28 2.30
CA ARG A 141 -3.23 2.71 2.58
C ARG A 141 -1.97 3.55 2.38
N THR A 142 -0.81 3.06 2.82
CA THR A 142 0.47 3.76 2.67
C THR A 142 0.91 3.84 1.22
N LEU A 143 0.73 2.74 0.45
CA LEU A 143 1.04 2.71 -0.99
C LEU A 143 0.17 3.70 -1.75
N LEU A 144 -1.13 3.74 -1.45
CA LEU A 144 -2.08 4.63 -2.09
C LEU A 144 -1.82 6.10 -1.72
N LEU A 145 -1.55 6.40 -0.45
CA LEU A 145 -1.17 7.74 0.00
C LEU A 145 0.06 8.25 -0.73
N LYS A 146 1.11 7.43 -0.81
CA LYS A 146 2.33 7.76 -1.54
C LYS A 146 2.01 8.11 -3.00
N LEU A 147 1.32 7.24 -3.72
CA LEU A 147 0.99 7.44 -5.14
C LEU A 147 0.15 8.70 -5.38
N ARG A 148 -0.86 8.93 -4.53
CA ARG A 148 -1.70 10.13 -4.61
C ARG A 148 -0.90 11.41 -4.37
N CYS A 149 -0.01 11.42 -3.37
CA CYS A 149 0.92 12.53 -3.13
C CYS A 149 1.82 12.80 -4.35
N GLN A 150 2.41 11.75 -4.93
CA GLN A 150 3.25 11.85 -6.13
C GLN A 150 2.48 12.43 -7.33
N CYS A 151 1.21 12.04 -7.50
CA CYS A 151 0.36 12.55 -8.58
C CYS A 151 -0.20 13.95 -8.28
N GLY A 152 -0.16 14.41 -7.03
CA GLY A 152 -0.76 15.66 -6.59
C GLY A 152 -2.27 15.57 -6.31
N ASP A 153 -2.80 14.35 -6.17
CA ASP A 153 -4.18 14.09 -5.75
C ASP A 153 -4.32 14.26 -4.23
N PHE A 154 -4.20 15.50 -3.77
CA PHE A 154 -4.30 15.84 -2.35
C PHE A 154 -5.73 15.67 -1.80
N ALA A 155 -6.75 15.66 -2.66
CA ALA A 155 -8.12 15.39 -2.26
C ALA A 155 -8.29 13.90 -1.89
N GLY A 156 -7.79 13.00 -2.73
CA GLY A 156 -7.75 11.58 -2.43
C GLY A 156 -6.87 11.25 -1.22
N CYS A 157 -5.75 11.97 -1.01
CA CYS A 157 -4.97 11.82 0.22
C CYS A 157 -5.81 12.18 1.45
N ARG A 158 -6.54 13.29 1.40
CA ARG A 158 -7.38 13.76 2.52
C ARG A 158 -8.46 12.75 2.88
N SER A 159 -9.12 12.15 1.90
CA SER A 159 -10.09 11.09 2.15
C SER A 159 -9.50 9.92 2.94
N ILE A 160 -8.30 9.46 2.60
CA ILE A 160 -7.63 8.38 3.35
C ILE A 160 -7.26 8.83 4.76
N LEU A 161 -6.70 10.04 4.91
CA LEU A 161 -6.34 10.58 6.22
C LEU A 161 -7.56 10.72 7.15
N GLU A 162 -8.72 11.07 6.61
CA GLU A 162 -9.97 11.16 7.37
C GLU A 162 -10.50 9.77 7.76
N THR A 163 -10.43 8.78 6.86
CA THR A 163 -10.83 7.40 7.15
C THR A 163 -9.97 6.75 8.24
N TYR A 164 -8.67 7.07 8.30
CA TYR A 164 -7.71 6.50 9.24
C TYR A 164 -7.15 7.56 10.22
N ALA A 165 -8.02 8.45 10.72
CA ALA A 165 -7.61 9.58 11.56
C ALA A 165 -6.96 9.17 12.91
N GLU A 166 -7.23 7.95 13.39
CA GLU A 166 -6.66 7.41 14.63
C GLU A 166 -5.23 6.85 14.46
N ASP A 167 -4.72 6.76 13.22
CA ASP A 167 -3.36 6.30 12.95
C ASP A 167 -2.36 7.44 13.16
N GLY A 168 -1.68 7.40 14.32
CA GLY A 168 -0.67 8.36 14.72
C GLY A 168 0.72 8.18 14.07
N SER A 169 0.88 7.24 13.14
CA SER A 169 2.18 7.01 12.49
C SER A 169 2.67 8.26 11.74
N VAL A 170 3.99 8.38 11.59
CA VAL A 170 4.60 9.50 10.85
C VAL A 170 4.14 9.56 9.39
N THR A 171 3.79 8.41 8.80
CA THR A 171 3.21 8.33 7.46
C THR A 171 1.92 9.14 7.39
N MET A 172 1.04 9.02 8.38
CA MET A 172 -0.25 9.67 8.40
C MET A 172 -0.14 11.14 8.82
N THR A 173 0.47 11.40 9.97
CA THR A 173 0.62 12.75 10.53
C THR A 173 1.49 13.63 9.64
N GLY A 174 2.60 13.10 9.13
CA GLY A 174 3.47 13.79 8.19
C GLY A 174 2.77 14.09 6.85
N THR A 175 1.97 13.14 6.33
CA THR A 175 1.24 13.36 5.08
C THR A 175 0.11 14.36 5.25
N ALA A 176 -0.54 14.41 6.42
CA ALA A 176 -1.56 15.41 6.72
C ALA A 176 -0.99 16.84 6.65
N LEU A 177 0.18 17.07 7.25
CA LEU A 177 0.89 18.34 7.14
C LEU A 177 1.23 18.68 5.68
N LEU A 178 1.77 17.72 4.92
CA LEU A 178 2.07 17.88 3.49
C LEU A 178 0.83 18.30 2.69
N VAL A 179 -0.30 17.63 2.92
CA VAL A 179 -1.57 17.89 2.21
C VAL A 179 -2.10 19.28 2.54
N ASP A 180 -2.07 19.70 3.80
CA ASP A 180 -2.54 21.02 4.21
C ASP A 180 -1.67 22.15 3.65
N LEU A 181 -0.34 22.00 3.70
CA LEU A 181 0.60 22.91 3.05
C LEU A 181 0.36 22.99 1.53
N ALA A 182 0.20 21.84 0.88
CA ALA A 182 0.02 21.76 -0.57
C ALA A 182 -1.31 22.35 -1.06
N THR A 183 -2.35 22.29 -0.22
CA THR A 183 -3.69 22.81 -0.54
C THR A 183 -3.92 24.24 -0.05
N LYS A 184 -2.92 24.85 0.62
CA LYS A 184 -3.00 26.19 1.22
C LYS A 184 -4.19 26.35 2.16
N LYS A 185 -4.60 25.25 2.81
CA LYS A 185 -5.62 25.30 3.86
C LYS A 185 -5.00 26.01 5.06
N LYS A 186 -5.79 26.76 5.83
CA LYS A 186 -5.34 27.30 7.12
C LYS A 186 -5.02 26.09 8.02
N ALA A 187 -3.73 25.87 8.27
CA ALA A 187 -3.24 24.78 9.11
C ALA A 187 -2.92 25.31 10.49
N ASP A 188 -3.28 24.55 11.52
CA ASP A 188 -2.71 24.72 12.85
C ASP A 188 -1.36 24.01 12.89
N PHE A 189 -0.29 24.74 12.58
CA PHE A 189 1.06 24.17 12.51
C PHE A 189 1.54 23.64 13.85
N ALA A 190 1.15 24.26 14.97
CA ALA A 190 1.54 23.78 16.30
C ALA A 190 0.93 22.40 16.57
N ALA A 191 -0.36 22.22 16.25
CA ALA A 191 -1.02 20.92 16.38
C ALA A 191 -0.40 19.85 15.47
N HIS A 192 -0.13 20.18 14.20
CA HIS A 192 0.56 19.27 13.27
C HIS A 192 1.94 18.85 13.79
N PHE A 193 2.75 19.81 14.26
CA PHE A 193 4.08 19.50 14.75
C PHE A 193 4.04 18.66 16.02
N GLU A 194 3.07 18.90 16.91
CA GLU A 194 2.92 18.07 18.11
C GLU A 194 2.51 16.64 17.77
N ALA A 195 1.50 16.45 16.93
CA ALA A 195 1.07 15.12 16.48
C ALA A 195 2.21 14.34 15.80
N ILE A 196 3.02 15.02 14.97
CA ILE A 196 4.19 14.39 14.35
C ILE A 196 5.25 14.02 15.40
N ARG A 197 5.48 14.84 16.44
CA ARG A 197 6.47 14.52 17.49
C ARG A 197 6.02 13.38 18.38
N GLU A 198 4.73 13.29 18.70
CA GLU A 198 4.14 12.20 19.48
C GLU A 198 4.33 10.85 18.76
N GLY A 199 4.13 10.82 17.44
CA GLY A 199 4.38 9.63 16.62
C GLY A 199 5.87 9.38 16.33
N ASN A 200 6.63 10.42 15.99
CA ASN A 200 8.04 10.33 15.60
C ASN A 200 8.82 11.65 15.77
N ALA A 201 9.61 11.75 16.83
CA ALA A 201 10.42 12.94 17.14
C ALA A 201 11.53 13.28 16.11
N TYR A 202 11.89 12.37 15.21
CA TYR A 202 12.96 12.57 14.22
C TYR A 202 12.49 13.19 12.91
N ALA A 203 11.20 13.11 12.60
CA ALA A 203 10.65 13.47 11.30
C ALA A 203 10.80 14.95 10.96
N LEU A 204 10.39 15.85 11.86
CA LEU A 204 10.46 17.31 11.62
C LEU A 204 11.91 17.82 11.49
N PRO A 205 12.86 17.46 12.37
CA PRO A 205 14.25 17.86 12.20
C PRO A 205 14.86 17.38 10.87
N MET A 206 14.56 16.14 10.45
CA MET A 206 15.05 15.61 9.17
C MET A 206 14.43 16.34 7.98
N LEU A 207 13.12 16.60 8.01
CA LEU A 207 12.44 17.36 6.97
C LEU A 207 12.98 18.79 6.88
N ALA A 208 13.33 19.42 8.00
CA ALA A 208 13.94 20.75 8.01
C ALA A 208 15.34 20.77 7.36
N LEU A 209 16.15 19.73 7.60
CA LEU A 209 17.44 19.58 6.90
C LEU A 209 17.24 19.39 5.38
N ALA A 210 16.25 18.59 4.99
CA ALA A 210 15.90 18.41 3.58
C ALA A 210 15.41 19.72 2.94
N ALA A 211 14.55 20.48 3.63
CA ALA A 211 14.01 21.75 3.14
C ALA A 211 15.06 22.87 3.02
N ARG A 212 16.05 22.92 3.93
CA ARG A 212 17.12 23.93 3.94
C ARG A 212 18.21 23.65 2.93
N ASP A 213 18.73 22.42 2.97
CA ASP A 213 19.99 22.07 2.29
C ASP A 213 19.78 21.14 1.09
N GLY A 214 18.54 20.69 0.83
CA GLY A 214 18.26 19.62 -0.14
C GLY A 214 18.76 18.24 0.32
N LYS A 215 19.19 18.11 1.59
CA LYS A 215 19.76 16.88 2.16
C LYS A 215 18.67 15.97 2.71
N TRP A 216 18.09 15.17 1.83
CA TRP A 216 17.17 14.09 2.22
C TRP A 216 17.91 13.00 3.01
N PRO A 217 17.27 12.37 4.02
CA PRO A 217 17.88 11.27 4.74
C PRO A 217 18.15 10.10 3.78
N PRO A 218 19.22 9.31 3.97
CA PRO A 218 19.44 8.11 3.17
C PRO A 218 18.33 7.08 3.44
N MET A 219 18.06 6.23 2.45
CA MET A 219 17.15 5.10 2.64
C MET A 219 17.68 4.21 3.77
N PRO A 220 16.89 3.94 4.82
CA PRO A 220 17.34 3.10 5.93
C PRO A 220 17.53 1.65 5.47
N LYS A 221 18.48 0.96 6.12
CA LYS A 221 18.52 -0.50 6.05
C LYS A 221 17.40 -1.03 6.94
N LEU A 222 16.61 -1.97 6.41
CA LEU A 222 15.53 -2.64 7.15
C LEU A 222 15.91 -4.12 7.30
N PRO A 223 16.66 -4.50 8.35
CA PRO A 223 16.90 -5.91 8.66
C PRO A 223 15.55 -6.62 8.76
N ASP A 224 15.43 -7.75 8.07
CA ASP A 224 14.22 -8.58 8.04
C ASP A 224 12.95 -7.88 7.52
N GLY A 225 13.10 -6.70 6.90
CA GLY A 225 11.98 -5.94 6.31
C GLY A 225 11.13 -5.15 7.31
N TYR A 226 11.51 -5.14 8.59
CA TYR A 226 10.75 -4.43 9.63
C TYR A 226 11.31 -3.04 9.89
N VAL A 227 10.42 -2.14 10.30
CA VAL A 227 10.76 -0.80 10.78
C VAL A 227 10.07 -0.58 12.11
N GLU A 228 10.83 -0.11 13.10
CA GLU A 228 10.30 0.16 14.44
C GLU A 228 9.52 1.49 14.45
N TYR A 229 8.33 1.45 15.03
CA TYR A 229 7.46 2.63 15.20
C TYR A 229 8.16 3.73 16.00
N GLY A 230 8.09 4.98 15.54
CA GLY A 230 8.72 6.14 16.17
C GLY A 230 10.24 6.21 16.00
N SER A 231 10.85 5.24 15.33
CA SER A 231 12.30 5.20 15.16
C SER A 231 12.81 6.22 14.16
N LYS A 232 14.12 6.51 14.25
CA LYS A 232 14.83 7.31 13.24
C LYS A 232 14.75 6.69 11.83
N ALA A 233 14.69 5.36 11.75
CA ALA A 233 14.57 4.63 10.49
C ALA A 233 13.19 4.82 9.87
N GLU A 234 12.12 4.83 10.68
CA GLU A 234 10.76 5.12 10.21
C GLU A 234 10.64 6.52 9.62
N ALA A 235 11.18 7.54 10.30
CA ALA A 235 11.21 8.90 9.77
C ALA A 235 11.95 8.98 8.43
N ALA A 236 13.13 8.35 8.33
CA ALA A 236 13.90 8.31 7.10
C ALA A 236 13.15 7.57 5.97
N LEU A 237 12.47 6.47 6.30
CA LEU A 237 11.66 5.69 5.36
C LEU A 237 10.51 6.54 4.80
N TYR A 238 9.73 7.18 5.68
CA TYR A 238 8.65 8.09 5.29
C TYR A 238 9.15 9.20 4.37
N LEU A 239 10.20 9.92 4.78
CA LEU A 239 10.72 11.05 4.00
C LEU A 239 11.25 10.62 2.64
N ASN A 240 11.85 9.44 2.50
CA ASN A 240 12.25 8.90 1.20
C ASN A 240 11.04 8.52 0.34
N GLN A 241 10.05 7.84 0.92
CA GLN A 241 8.88 7.37 0.18
C GLN A 241 7.99 8.52 -0.28
N PHE A 242 7.87 9.59 0.50
CA PHE A 242 6.98 10.73 0.23
C PHE A 242 7.71 11.96 -0.31
N ARG A 243 9.03 11.86 -0.58
CA ARG A 243 9.86 12.95 -1.11
C ARG A 243 9.21 13.67 -2.29
N GLU A 244 8.79 12.93 -3.30
CA GLU A 244 8.16 13.50 -4.49
C GLU A 244 6.86 14.25 -4.18
N GLY A 245 6.13 13.86 -3.14
CA GLY A 245 4.97 14.60 -2.64
C GLY A 245 5.35 15.94 -2.03
N TRP A 246 6.41 15.95 -1.20
CA TRP A 246 6.95 17.17 -0.59
C TRP A 246 7.52 18.13 -1.64
N GLU A 247 8.18 17.59 -2.67
CA GLU A 247 8.75 18.35 -3.79
C GLU A 247 7.70 18.69 -4.87
N LYS A 248 6.49 18.12 -4.80
CA LYS A 248 5.45 18.25 -5.85
C LYS A 248 5.08 19.70 -6.16
N LYS A 249 5.03 20.54 -5.13
CA LYS A 249 4.68 21.96 -5.23
C LYS A 249 5.83 22.81 -4.65
N PRO A 250 6.42 23.74 -5.42
CA PRO A 250 7.60 24.51 -4.99
C PRO A 250 7.46 25.27 -3.67
N LYS A 251 6.24 25.58 -3.24
CA LYS A 251 5.96 26.36 -2.02
C LYS A 251 5.82 25.51 -0.75
N VAL A 252 5.74 24.17 -0.86
CA VAL A 252 5.47 23.29 0.29
C VAL A 252 6.63 23.29 1.26
N LEU A 253 7.84 22.94 0.81
CA LEU A 253 9.03 22.91 1.68
C LEU A 253 9.39 24.29 2.28
N PRO A 254 9.38 25.41 1.52
CA PRO A 254 9.59 26.73 2.10
C PRO A 254 8.55 27.11 3.17
N ALA A 255 7.26 26.83 2.92
CA ALA A 255 6.20 27.14 3.88
C ALA A 255 6.29 26.28 5.15
N PHE A 256 6.65 25.00 5.00
CA PHE A 256 6.99 24.14 6.14
C PHE A 256 8.11 24.76 6.98
N LEU A 257 9.21 25.16 6.33
CA LEU A 257 10.40 25.64 7.02
C LEU A 257 10.13 26.94 7.79
N GLU A 258 9.41 27.88 7.17
CA GLU A 258 8.99 29.14 7.81
C GLU A 258 8.15 28.87 9.08
N ALA A 259 7.16 27.97 8.99
CA ALA A 259 6.32 27.59 10.12
C ALA A 259 7.12 26.88 11.23
N TYR A 260 8.01 25.96 10.86
CA TYR A 260 8.83 25.19 11.81
C TYR A 260 9.83 26.09 12.57
N ASP A 261 10.47 27.03 11.88
CA ASP A 261 11.39 27.99 12.52
C ASP A 261 10.67 28.95 13.48
N ALA A 262 9.43 29.32 13.16
CA ALA A 262 8.58 30.12 14.05
C ALA A 262 8.20 29.34 15.32
N ASP A 263 7.84 28.06 15.18
CA ASP A 263 7.50 27.17 16.29
C ASP A 263 8.68 26.97 17.25
N LEU A 264 9.88 26.69 16.72
CA LEU A 264 11.09 26.54 17.55
C LEU A 264 11.43 27.80 18.36
N LYS A 265 11.25 29.00 17.76
CA LYS A 265 11.44 30.28 18.46
C LYS A 265 10.41 30.50 19.57
N HIS A 266 9.18 30.01 19.39
CA HIS A 266 8.14 30.10 20.41
C HIS A 266 8.41 29.13 21.57
N ALA A 267 8.82 27.88 21.27
CA ALA A 267 9.20 26.88 22.27
C ALA A 267 10.40 27.33 23.11
N GLY A 268 11.43 27.90 22.47
CA GLY A 268 12.61 28.42 23.17
C GLY A 268 12.37 29.65 24.05
N LYS A 269 11.22 30.32 23.92
CA LYS A 269 10.80 31.46 24.78
C LYS A 269 9.98 31.03 26.00
N LYS A 270 9.59 29.76 26.10
CA LYS A 270 8.79 29.21 27.22
C LYS A 270 9.64 28.60 28.35
N ILE A 271 10.96 28.81 28.34
CA ILE A 271 11.91 28.35 29.37
C ILE A 271 12.36 29.52 30.22
#